data_AF-A0A009I708-F1
#
_entry.id   AF-A0A009I708-F1
#
_cell.length_a   1.000
_cell.length_b   1.000
_cell.length_c   1.000
_cell.angle_alpha   90.00
_cell.angle_beta   90.00
_cell.angle_gamma   90.00
#
_symmetry.space_group_name_H-M   'P 1'
#
loop_
_entity.id
_entity.type
_entity.pdbx_description
1 polymer ?
#
loop_
_entity_poly.entity_id
_entity_poly.type
_entity_poly.pdbx_seq_one_letter_code
_entity_poly.pdbx_strand_id
1 'polypeptide(L)'
;MIMRIGFRVDAAKHIGTGHLQRCLTLANYLKAKGHQCIFYCRDYGQAFYNLVLNAGFQLEIIGQKTIGSLPKSEKDWLGVSIEKDSEDFIEKIKEKTIDICIVDHYALNVNWERIIRKHVSKLIVIDDLAREHECEILLDQNFFPYYKQRYDLTTPLTTIKLLGPEYCLLKKEFSLFRSLRNQEQINSNKILINFGGVGNFTLLQKVISVINRVDKYDYILITGMLEKEQFQYLESLVTDKSNIKIMQSSSNMAELMNSSSFAIGACGSTVWERFCLGLNAALVQVADNQRILLGYLAEEDLIDNLGDCNDLTEDRLFEFLSKLDFTSVSYRQRRIKIMELVDGLGVVRTCEKILELSNV
;
A
#
# COMPACT_ATOMS: atom_id res chain seq x y z
N MET A 1 16.69 7.00 24.30
CA MET A 1 15.50 6.94 25.19
C MET A 1 14.48 6.02 24.53
N ILE A 2 13.77 5.16 25.27
CA ILE A 2 12.65 4.39 24.70
C ILE A 2 11.50 5.37 24.50
N MET A 3 10.97 5.42 23.27
CA MET A 3 9.83 6.30 22.92
C MET A 3 8.56 5.49 22.78
N ARG A 4 7.43 6.14 23.04
CA ARG A 4 6.10 5.67 22.69
C ARG A 4 5.61 6.38 21.44
N ILE A 5 5.32 5.60 20.41
CA ILE A 5 4.96 6.06 19.07
C ILE A 5 3.52 5.60 18.77
N GLY A 6 2.64 6.55 18.53
CA GLY A 6 1.24 6.32 18.20
C GLY A 6 0.98 6.38 16.71
N PHE A 7 0.33 5.36 16.16
CA PHE A 7 -0.10 5.33 14.76
C PHE A 7 -1.60 5.59 14.67
N ARG A 8 -2.01 6.74 14.14
CA ARG A 8 -3.41 7.02 13.79
C ARG A 8 -3.63 6.61 12.34
N VAL A 9 -4.28 5.46 12.15
CA VAL A 9 -4.52 4.87 10.82
C VAL A 9 -5.76 3.99 10.88
N ASP A 10 -6.55 3.97 9.81
CA ASP A 10 -7.71 3.11 9.68
C ASP A 10 -7.57 2.12 8.53
N ALA A 11 -8.32 1.03 8.62
CA ALA A 11 -8.50 0.06 7.54
C ALA A 11 -9.95 -0.42 7.56
N ALA A 12 -10.57 -0.46 6.38
CA ALA A 12 -11.94 -0.86 6.18
C ALA A 12 -12.13 -1.32 4.73
N LYS A 13 -13.27 -1.95 4.40
CA LYS A 13 -13.58 -2.39 3.02
C LYS A 13 -13.45 -1.26 1.99
N HIS A 14 -13.86 -0.04 2.36
CA HIS A 14 -13.79 1.13 1.48
C HIS A 14 -12.46 1.90 1.55
N ILE A 15 -11.67 1.73 2.62
CA ILE A 15 -10.34 2.37 2.79
C ILE A 15 -9.25 1.51 2.15
N GLY A 16 -9.43 0.19 2.14
CA GLY A 16 -8.38 -0.77 1.85
C GLY A 16 -7.50 -1.05 3.08
N THR A 17 -6.40 -1.77 2.84
CA THR A 17 -5.42 -2.13 3.89
C THR A 17 -4.05 -1.49 3.67
N GLY A 18 -3.87 -0.71 2.60
CA GLY A 18 -2.57 -0.15 2.20
C GLY A 18 -1.95 0.72 3.28
N HIS A 19 -2.72 1.69 3.81
CA HIS A 19 -2.31 2.57 4.92
C HIS A 19 -1.85 1.76 6.14
N LEU A 20 -2.67 0.81 6.58
CA LEU A 20 -2.35 -0.03 7.73
C LEU A 20 -1.09 -0.87 7.51
N GLN A 21 -0.92 -1.49 6.33
CA GLN A 21 0.24 -2.34 6.03
C GLN A 21 1.56 -1.55 6.00
N ARG A 22 1.56 -0.33 5.45
CA ARG A 22 2.77 0.53 5.46
C ARG A 22 3.10 1.04 6.86
N CYS A 23 2.07 1.38 7.66
CA CYS A 23 2.24 1.72 9.07
C CYS A 23 2.77 0.53 9.90
N LEU A 24 2.25 -0.69 9.69
CA LEU A 24 2.76 -1.91 10.33
C LEU A 24 4.22 -2.18 9.97
N THR A 25 4.60 -1.91 8.72
CA THR A 25 5.98 -2.04 8.27
C THR A 25 6.89 -1.08 9.03
N LEU A 26 6.52 0.20 9.11
CA LEU A 26 7.28 1.20 9.87
C LEU A 26 7.35 0.88 11.37
N ALA A 27 6.22 0.49 11.97
CA ALA A 27 6.13 0.10 13.38
C ALA A 27 7.03 -1.09 13.72
N ASN A 28 7.15 -2.09 12.83
CA ASN A 28 8.04 -3.23 13.06
C ASN A 28 9.51 -2.83 13.14
N TYR A 29 9.95 -1.90 12.31
CA TYR A 29 11.32 -1.39 12.36
C TYR A 29 11.56 -0.55 13.62
N LEU A 30 10.62 0.32 14.00
CA LEU A 30 10.73 1.11 15.24
C LEU A 30 10.72 0.22 16.49
N LYS A 31 9.89 -0.83 16.52
CA LYS A 31 9.88 -1.84 17.58
C LYS A 31 11.20 -2.61 17.65
N ALA A 32 11.78 -2.98 16.52
CA ALA A 32 13.10 -3.63 16.47
C ALA A 32 14.23 -2.73 16.98
N LYS A 33 14.05 -1.40 16.96
CA LYS A 33 14.96 -0.42 17.57
C LYS A 33 14.68 -0.16 19.06
N GLY A 34 13.72 -0.87 19.66
CA GLY A 34 13.42 -0.82 21.09
C GLY A 34 12.29 0.15 21.48
N HIS A 35 11.58 0.75 20.53
CA HIS A 35 10.49 1.68 20.80
C HIS A 35 9.14 0.96 20.97
N GLN A 36 8.23 1.57 21.73
CA GLN A 36 6.86 1.08 21.89
C GLN A 36 5.98 1.67 20.80
N CYS A 37 5.28 0.81 20.04
CA CYS A 37 4.34 1.25 19.00
C CYS A 37 2.91 0.85 19.38
N ILE A 38 1.98 1.81 19.28
CA ILE A 38 0.56 1.63 19.60
C ILE A 38 -0.26 2.11 18.40
N PHE A 39 -1.24 1.33 17.98
CA PHE A 39 -2.16 1.70 16.91
C PHE A 39 -3.46 2.24 17.48
N TYR A 40 -3.96 3.29 16.86
CA TYR A 40 -5.21 3.95 17.18
C TYR A 40 -6.10 3.91 15.94
N CYS A 41 -7.09 3.01 15.97
CA CYS A 41 -8.02 2.79 14.88
C CYS A 41 -9.43 3.15 15.33
N ARG A 42 -10.21 3.77 14.46
CA ARG A 42 -11.66 3.90 14.62
C ARG A 42 -12.34 2.59 14.23
N ASP A 43 -13.44 2.23 14.88
CA ASP A 43 -14.17 0.98 14.66
C ASP A 43 -15.06 1.01 13.41
N TYR A 44 -14.69 0.18 12.43
CA TYR A 44 -15.34 -0.11 11.14
C TYR A 44 -15.64 -1.60 10.99
N GLY A 45 -15.43 -2.40 12.04
CA GLY A 45 -15.53 -3.87 12.02
C GLY A 45 -14.18 -4.57 12.23
N GLN A 46 -14.22 -5.69 12.96
CA GLN A 46 -13.04 -6.32 13.57
C GLN A 46 -12.03 -6.93 12.58
N ALA A 47 -12.43 -7.23 11.33
CA ALA A 47 -11.62 -8.06 10.43
C ALA A 47 -10.23 -7.46 10.12
N PHE A 48 -10.13 -6.14 10.00
CA PHE A 48 -8.87 -5.48 9.67
C PHE A 48 -7.96 -5.25 10.89
N TYR A 49 -8.53 -5.13 12.10
CA TYR A 49 -7.77 -4.96 13.35
C TYR A 49 -6.96 -6.19 13.75
N ASN A 50 -7.42 -7.36 13.34
CA ASN A 50 -6.67 -8.60 13.51
C ASN A 50 -5.29 -8.51 12.86
N LEU A 51 -5.08 -7.68 11.82
CA LEU A 51 -3.76 -7.46 11.23
C LEU A 51 -2.79 -6.80 12.23
N VAL A 52 -3.28 -5.87 13.06
CA VAL A 52 -2.47 -5.21 14.11
C VAL A 52 -2.13 -6.19 15.22
N LEU A 53 -3.12 -6.92 15.71
CA LEU A 53 -2.96 -7.88 16.80
C LEU A 53 -2.04 -9.04 16.39
N ASN A 54 -2.22 -9.59 15.19
CA ASN A 54 -1.38 -10.66 14.65
C ASN A 54 0.06 -10.20 14.40
N ALA A 55 0.29 -8.92 14.12
CA ALA A 55 1.62 -8.32 14.05
C ALA A 55 2.24 -8.07 15.44
N GLY A 56 1.51 -8.33 16.52
CA GLY A 56 2.00 -8.22 17.89
C GLY A 56 2.14 -6.77 18.37
N PHE A 57 1.24 -5.89 17.91
CA PHE A 57 1.15 -4.51 18.38
C PHE A 57 -0.05 -4.29 19.30
N GLN A 58 0.07 -3.30 20.18
CA GLN A 58 -1.06 -2.81 20.95
C GLN A 58 -2.02 -2.05 20.03
N LEU A 59 -3.32 -2.27 20.24
CA LEU A 59 -4.40 -1.61 19.53
C LEU A 59 -5.33 -0.92 20.52
N GLU A 60 -5.63 0.35 20.27
CA GLU A 60 -6.66 1.12 20.95
C GLU A 60 -7.75 1.50 19.95
N ILE A 61 -8.99 1.20 20.32
CA ILE A 61 -10.16 1.62 19.52
C ILE A 61 -10.61 2.99 19.98
N ILE A 62 -10.56 3.98 19.10
CA ILE A 62 -10.88 5.39 19.40
C ILE A 62 -12.36 5.73 19.16
N GLY A 63 -13.26 4.75 19.27
CA GLY A 63 -14.71 4.95 19.08
C GLY A 63 -15.25 4.40 17.76
N GLN A 64 -16.55 4.56 17.57
CA GLN A 64 -17.30 4.00 16.44
C GLN A 64 -17.54 5.05 15.36
N LYS A 65 -17.74 4.62 14.12
CA LYS A 65 -18.33 5.50 13.09
C LYS A 65 -19.78 5.84 13.48
N THR A 66 -20.20 7.07 13.23
CA THR A 66 -21.60 7.50 13.48
C THR A 66 -22.40 7.68 12.20
N ILE A 67 -21.72 7.82 11.06
CA ILE A 67 -22.36 8.07 9.77
C ILE A 67 -22.70 6.75 9.07
N GLY A 68 -24.00 6.54 8.81
CA GLY A 68 -24.54 5.37 8.12
C GLY A 68 -24.56 5.44 6.59
N SER A 69 -24.17 6.57 5.99
CA SER A 69 -24.08 6.68 4.53
C SER A 69 -22.79 6.06 4.00
N LEU A 70 -22.87 5.47 2.80
CA LEU A 70 -21.67 5.09 2.05
C LEU A 70 -20.79 6.32 1.82
N PRO A 71 -19.46 6.22 2.03
CA PRO A 71 -18.55 7.32 1.77
C PRO A 71 -18.62 7.71 0.29
N LYS A 72 -18.70 9.02 0.00
CA LYS A 72 -18.76 9.54 -1.37
C LYS A 72 -17.38 9.93 -1.89
N SER A 73 -16.44 10.16 -0.98
CA SER A 73 -15.04 10.51 -1.28
C SER A 73 -14.12 10.00 -0.17
N GLU A 74 -12.81 10.09 -0.41
CA GLU A 74 -11.75 9.78 0.55
C GLU A 74 -11.85 10.61 1.85
N LYS A 75 -12.45 11.80 1.77
CA LYS A 75 -12.68 12.68 2.92
C LYS A 75 -13.77 12.16 3.84
N ASP A 76 -14.70 11.35 3.34
CA ASP A 76 -15.79 10.77 4.12
C ASP A 76 -15.38 9.48 4.83
N TRP A 77 -14.17 8.95 4.54
CA TRP A 77 -13.68 7.70 5.11
C TRP A 77 -13.62 7.72 6.64
N LEU A 78 -13.50 8.90 7.26
CA LEU A 78 -13.45 9.07 8.72
C LEU A 78 -14.76 8.71 9.44
N GLY A 79 -15.91 8.74 8.75
CA GLY A 79 -17.20 8.36 9.34
C GLY A 79 -17.68 9.21 10.54
N VAL A 80 -16.94 10.26 10.91
CA VAL A 80 -17.19 11.27 11.95
C VAL A 80 -16.55 12.61 11.53
N SER A 81 -16.77 13.69 12.26
CA SER A 81 -16.07 14.95 12.03
C SER A 81 -14.62 14.91 12.54
N ILE A 82 -13.78 15.83 12.05
CA ILE A 82 -12.38 15.97 12.50
C ILE A 82 -12.31 16.28 14.00
N GLU A 83 -13.22 17.11 14.50
CA GLU A 83 -13.30 17.50 15.91
C GLU A 83 -13.62 16.27 16.76
N LYS A 84 -14.61 15.47 16.35
CA LYS A 84 -14.97 14.25 17.06
C LYS A 84 -13.83 13.23 17.05
N ASP A 85 -13.15 13.05 15.91
CA ASP A 85 -11.99 12.16 15.85
C ASP A 85 -10.84 12.64 16.75
N SER A 86 -10.59 13.95 16.77
CA SER A 86 -9.57 14.55 17.61
C SER A 86 -9.90 14.33 19.10
N GLU A 87 -11.15 14.56 19.51
CA GLU A 87 -11.60 14.33 20.89
C GLU A 87 -11.38 12.88 21.32
N ASP A 88 -11.86 11.92 20.52
CA ASP A 88 -11.74 10.51 20.84
C ASP A 88 -10.28 10.04 20.89
N PHE A 89 -9.46 10.51 19.94
CA PHE A 89 -8.03 10.21 19.92
C PHE A 89 -7.33 10.80 21.15
N ILE A 90 -7.59 12.08 21.47
CA ILE A 90 -7.03 12.76 22.65
C ILE A 90 -7.40 12.02 23.94
N GLU A 91 -8.64 11.54 24.06
CA GLU A 91 -9.07 10.76 25.22
C GLU A 91 -8.21 9.50 25.40
N LYS A 92 -7.92 8.78 24.32
CA LYS A 92 -7.12 7.55 24.36
C LYS A 92 -5.63 7.77 24.62
N ILE A 93 -5.06 8.88 24.17
CA ILE A 93 -3.63 9.18 24.41
C ILE A 93 -3.38 9.79 25.80
N LYS A 94 -4.41 10.29 26.50
CA LYS A 94 -4.26 10.76 27.90
C LYS A 94 -3.81 9.66 28.86
N GLU A 95 -4.27 8.43 28.62
CA GLU A 95 -3.87 7.27 29.44
C GLU A 95 -2.41 6.88 29.22
N LYS A 96 -1.82 7.25 28.08
CA LYS A 96 -0.46 6.88 27.67
C LYS A 96 0.17 8.01 26.87
N THR A 97 1.03 8.81 27.51
CA THR A 97 1.79 9.88 26.82
C THR A 97 2.51 9.33 25.60
N ILE A 98 2.25 9.93 24.44
CA ILE A 98 2.86 9.59 23.16
C ILE A 98 3.88 10.66 22.81
N ASP A 99 5.10 10.24 22.49
CA ASP A 99 6.20 11.14 22.11
C ASP A 99 6.06 11.57 20.64
N ILE A 100 5.69 10.62 19.78
CA ILE A 100 5.55 10.83 18.33
C ILE A 100 4.21 10.26 17.86
N CYS A 101 3.38 11.10 17.22
CA CYS A 101 2.22 10.64 16.48
C CYS A 101 2.55 10.52 15.00
N ILE A 102 2.31 9.35 14.42
CA ILE A 102 2.38 9.09 12.99
C ILE A 102 0.94 8.93 12.49
N VAL A 103 0.53 9.78 11.54
CA VAL A 103 -0.82 9.76 10.97
C VAL A 103 -0.77 9.42 9.49
N ASP A 104 -1.68 8.52 9.08
CA ASP A 104 -1.82 8.06 7.71
C ASP A 104 -3.31 7.88 7.38
N HIS A 105 -3.96 8.98 7.00
CA HIS A 105 -5.40 8.99 6.73
C HIS A 105 -5.80 10.20 5.85
N TYR A 106 -6.53 9.95 4.76
CA TYR A 106 -6.91 11.01 3.79
C TYR A 106 -7.90 12.05 4.31
N ALA A 107 -8.74 11.68 5.29
CA ALA A 107 -9.67 12.63 5.90
C ALA A 107 -9.03 13.48 7.00
N LEU A 108 -7.88 13.07 7.55
CA LEU A 108 -7.19 13.82 8.60
C LEU A 108 -6.28 14.85 7.92
N ASN A 109 -6.56 16.13 8.13
CA ASN A 109 -5.92 17.25 7.45
C ASN A 109 -5.26 18.19 8.47
N VAL A 110 -4.66 19.28 7.99
CA VAL A 110 -4.00 20.30 8.83
C VAL A 110 -4.81 20.79 10.03
N ASN A 111 -6.15 20.81 9.98
CA ASN A 111 -6.98 21.20 11.12
C ASN A 111 -6.93 20.15 12.24
N TRP A 112 -6.97 18.86 11.90
CA TRP A 112 -6.76 17.77 12.86
C TRP A 112 -5.36 17.88 13.47
N GLU A 113 -4.35 18.11 12.63
CA GLU A 113 -2.94 18.22 13.05
C GLU A 113 -2.74 19.35 14.06
N ARG A 114 -3.29 20.54 13.80
CA ARG A 114 -3.26 21.69 14.73
C ARG A 114 -3.92 21.41 16.08
N ILE A 115 -4.93 20.55 16.13
CA ILE A 115 -5.55 20.12 17.38
C ILE A 115 -4.60 19.15 18.11
N ILE A 116 -4.13 18.11 17.42
CA ILE A 116 -3.33 17.03 18.03
C ILE A 116 -1.95 17.48 18.47
N ARG A 117 -1.30 18.41 17.77
CA ARG A 117 0.02 18.95 18.15
C ARG A 117 0.06 19.62 19.53
N LYS A 118 -1.09 19.95 20.13
CA LYS A 118 -1.19 20.44 21.51
C LYS A 118 -1.03 19.32 22.55
N HIS A 119 -1.08 18.06 22.11
CA HIS A 119 -1.13 16.87 22.96
C HIS A 119 -0.03 15.85 22.67
N VAL A 120 0.76 16.05 21.60
CA VAL A 120 1.89 15.19 21.22
C VAL A 120 3.10 16.05 20.89
N SER A 121 4.31 15.57 21.20
CA SER A 121 5.53 16.36 21.02
C SER A 121 5.94 16.52 19.56
N LYS A 122 5.71 15.48 18.75
CA LYS A 122 6.07 15.43 17.33
C LYS A 122 4.94 14.77 16.53
N LEU A 123 4.73 15.27 15.32
CA LEU A 123 3.78 14.76 14.35
C LEU A 123 4.49 14.43 13.05
N ILE A 124 4.16 13.25 12.51
CA ILE A 124 4.66 12.74 11.24
C ILE A 124 3.46 12.38 10.40
N VAL A 125 3.43 12.84 9.15
CA VAL A 125 2.31 12.62 8.24
C VAL A 125 2.77 11.77 7.05
N ILE A 126 1.99 10.75 6.71
CA ILE A 126 2.09 10.05 5.43
C ILE A 126 0.97 10.59 4.53
N ASP A 127 1.34 11.20 3.40
CA ASP A 127 0.41 11.74 2.43
C ASP A 127 0.87 11.42 1.01
N ASP A 128 -0.09 11.18 0.13
CA ASP A 128 0.16 11.01 -1.31
C ASP A 128 -0.83 11.79 -2.18
N LEU A 129 -1.55 12.74 -1.56
CA LEU A 129 -2.55 13.60 -2.20
C LEU A 129 -2.07 15.05 -2.41
N ALA A 130 -0.84 15.37 -2.00
CA ALA A 130 -0.26 16.72 -2.04
C ALA A 130 -1.11 17.77 -1.28
N ARG A 131 -1.63 17.40 -0.09
CA ARG A 131 -2.46 18.30 0.73
C ARG A 131 -1.62 19.21 1.63
N GLU A 132 -2.28 20.19 2.24
CA GLU A 132 -1.67 21.04 3.27
C GLU A 132 -1.44 20.27 4.58
N HIS A 133 -0.24 20.40 5.14
CA HIS A 133 0.18 19.73 6.37
C HIS A 133 1.09 20.60 7.25
N GLU A 134 0.97 20.46 8.57
CA GLU A 134 1.84 21.06 9.59
C GLU A 134 2.45 19.96 10.48
N CYS A 135 3.61 19.45 10.07
CA CYS A 135 4.27 18.33 10.74
C CYS A 135 5.80 18.45 10.73
N GLU A 136 6.47 17.69 11.59
CA GLU A 136 7.94 17.63 11.61
C GLU A 136 8.50 16.85 10.43
N ILE A 137 7.87 15.73 10.08
CA ILE A 137 8.24 14.91 8.92
C ILE A 137 6.99 14.66 8.07
N LEU A 138 7.11 14.93 6.77
CA LEU A 138 6.16 14.47 5.76
C LEU A 138 6.78 13.38 4.90
N LEU A 139 6.06 12.27 4.73
CA LEU A 139 6.45 11.14 3.90
C LEU A 139 5.47 10.98 2.72
N ASP A 140 5.98 11.07 1.50
CA ASP A 140 5.31 10.63 0.27
C ASP A 140 6.25 9.71 -0.49
N GLN A 141 5.89 8.44 -0.60
CA GLN A 141 6.74 7.42 -1.23
C GLN A 141 6.60 7.38 -2.76
N ASN A 142 5.68 8.14 -3.36
CA ASN A 142 5.27 7.88 -4.73
C ASN A 142 6.10 8.64 -5.76
N PHE A 143 6.34 7.98 -6.90
CA PHE A 143 6.99 8.56 -8.07
C PHE A 143 5.96 9.32 -8.92
N PHE A 144 5.63 10.54 -8.51
CA PHE A 144 4.79 11.46 -9.30
C PHE A 144 5.64 12.44 -10.12
N PRO A 145 5.05 13.13 -11.12
CA PRO A 145 5.72 14.26 -11.76
C PRO A 145 6.18 15.27 -10.71
N TYR A 146 7.44 15.71 -10.80
CA TYR A 146 8.04 16.69 -9.88
C TYR A 146 7.89 16.32 -8.39
N TYR A 147 7.90 15.02 -8.04
CA TYR A 147 7.64 14.55 -6.67
C TYR A 147 8.53 15.22 -5.61
N LYS A 148 9.75 15.65 -5.96
CA LYS A 148 10.68 16.34 -5.05
C LYS A 148 10.21 17.72 -4.61
N GLN A 149 9.34 18.37 -5.39
CA GLN A 149 8.79 19.70 -5.12
C GLN A 149 7.31 19.66 -4.72
N ARG A 150 6.71 18.46 -4.68
CA ARG A 150 5.26 18.24 -4.53
C ARG A 150 4.63 18.91 -3.30
N TYR A 151 5.43 19.16 -2.26
CA TYR A 151 4.99 19.75 -1.00
C TYR A 151 5.60 21.13 -0.69
N ASP A 152 6.28 21.76 -1.65
CA ASP A 152 6.99 23.04 -1.43
C ASP A 152 6.05 24.19 -1.04
N LEU A 153 4.80 24.15 -1.50
CA LEU A 153 3.79 25.17 -1.23
C LEU A 153 2.73 24.73 -0.20
N THR A 154 2.76 23.48 0.25
CA THR A 154 1.73 22.88 1.11
C THR A 154 2.27 22.43 2.47
N THR A 155 3.55 22.71 2.77
CA THR A 155 4.16 22.45 4.07
C THR A 155 5.02 23.63 4.53
N PRO A 156 5.17 23.86 5.84
CA PRO A 156 6.14 24.79 6.38
C PRO A 156 7.57 24.48 5.89
N LEU A 157 8.40 25.52 5.74
CA LEU A 157 9.82 25.36 5.39
C LEU A 157 10.62 24.52 6.40
N THR A 158 10.12 24.42 7.63
CA THR A 158 10.72 23.62 8.71
C THR A 158 10.42 22.12 8.59
N THR A 159 9.47 21.71 7.76
CA THR A 159 9.10 20.31 7.61
C THR A 159 10.18 19.53 6.87
N ILE A 160 10.64 18.44 7.46
CA ILE A 160 11.55 17.49 6.80
C ILE A 160 10.71 16.67 5.82
N LYS A 161 11.03 16.77 4.53
CA LYS A 161 10.29 16.10 3.46
C LYS A 161 11.04 14.86 3.00
N LEU A 162 10.42 13.70 3.16
CA LEU A 162 10.91 12.39 2.69
C LEU A 162 10.09 12.02 1.45
N LEU A 163 10.59 12.43 0.27
CA LEU A 163 9.81 12.38 -0.97
C LEU A 163 10.42 11.41 -1.97
N GLY A 164 9.60 10.50 -2.47
CA GLY A 164 9.89 9.59 -3.57
C GLY A 164 10.16 8.14 -3.16
N PRO A 165 10.43 7.29 -4.17
CA PRO A 165 10.46 5.84 -3.99
C PRO A 165 11.62 5.32 -3.14
N GLU A 166 12.63 6.16 -2.91
CA GLU A 166 13.72 5.86 -1.97
C GLU A 166 13.25 5.76 -0.50
N TYR A 167 12.04 6.23 -0.20
CA TYR A 167 11.40 6.16 1.11
C TYR A 167 10.23 5.16 1.17
N CYS A 168 10.05 4.30 0.16
CA CYS A 168 9.00 3.27 0.19
C CYS A 168 9.09 2.37 1.43
N LEU A 169 7.96 2.24 2.12
CA LEU A 169 7.84 1.44 3.34
C LEU A 169 7.59 -0.03 3.00
N LEU A 170 8.66 -0.75 2.66
CA LEU A 170 8.61 -2.17 2.31
C LEU A 170 9.07 -3.08 3.46
N LYS A 171 8.43 -4.25 3.59
CA LYS A 171 8.87 -5.28 4.54
C LYS A 171 10.31 -5.73 4.22
N LYS A 172 11.08 -6.11 5.25
CA LYS A 172 12.48 -6.56 5.08
C LYS A 172 12.65 -7.69 4.07
N GLU A 173 11.62 -8.50 3.90
CA GLU A 173 11.60 -9.63 2.96
C GLU A 173 11.90 -9.17 1.53
N PHE A 174 11.43 -7.99 1.12
CA PHE A 174 11.64 -7.47 -0.23
C PHE A 174 13.12 -7.16 -0.50
N SER A 175 13.85 -6.57 0.45
CA SER A 175 15.29 -6.31 0.27
C SER A 175 16.11 -7.61 0.28
N LEU A 176 15.69 -8.61 1.06
CA LEU A 176 16.28 -9.96 1.04
C LEU A 176 16.08 -10.64 -0.33
N PHE A 177 14.84 -10.72 -0.83
CA PHE A 177 14.55 -11.34 -2.12
C PHE A 177 15.13 -10.55 -3.30
N ARG A 178 15.19 -9.21 -3.22
CA ARG A 178 15.88 -8.39 -4.22
C ARG A 178 17.33 -8.82 -4.40
N SER A 179 18.03 -9.07 -3.29
CA SER A 179 19.43 -9.52 -3.31
C SER A 179 19.58 -10.88 -3.99
N LEU A 180 18.68 -11.83 -3.71
CA LEU A 180 18.64 -13.14 -4.36
C LEU A 180 18.34 -13.03 -5.86
N ARG A 181 17.36 -12.20 -6.23
CA ARG A 181 16.92 -12.02 -7.61
C ARG A 181 17.97 -11.37 -8.52
N ASN A 182 18.95 -10.68 -7.95
CA ASN A 182 20.08 -10.16 -8.72
C ASN A 182 21.12 -11.25 -9.05
N GLN A 183 21.08 -12.39 -8.37
CA GLN A 183 22.01 -13.49 -8.55
C GLN A 183 21.47 -14.58 -9.50
N GLU A 184 20.15 -14.67 -9.67
CA GLU A 184 19.50 -15.72 -10.46
C GLU A 184 18.66 -15.16 -11.62
N GLN A 185 18.72 -15.85 -12.76
CA GLN A 185 17.76 -15.63 -13.83
C GLN A 185 16.46 -16.35 -13.50
N ILE A 186 15.36 -15.60 -13.32
CA ILE A 186 14.04 -16.19 -13.12
C ILE A 186 13.62 -16.85 -14.44
N ASN A 187 13.60 -18.17 -14.44
CA ASN A 187 13.12 -18.98 -15.55
C ASN A 187 11.79 -19.63 -15.14
N SER A 188 10.78 -18.78 -14.97
CA SER A 188 9.43 -19.16 -14.55
C SER A 188 8.44 -18.66 -15.61
N ASN A 189 7.34 -19.38 -15.80
CA ASN A 189 6.25 -18.95 -16.67
C ASN A 189 5.06 -18.41 -15.87
N LYS A 190 5.31 -17.98 -14.62
CA LYS A 190 4.27 -17.58 -13.67
C LYS A 190 3.89 -16.11 -13.78
N ILE A 191 2.59 -15.84 -13.78
CA ILE A 191 1.99 -14.52 -13.65
C ILE A 191 1.30 -14.41 -12.30
N LEU A 192 1.73 -13.45 -11.49
CA LEU A 192 1.08 -13.10 -10.23
C LEU A 192 -0.03 -12.07 -10.48
N ILE A 193 -1.23 -12.34 -9.98
CA ILE A 193 -2.38 -11.46 -10.14
C ILE A 193 -2.90 -11.02 -8.76
N ASN A 194 -2.89 -9.71 -8.49
CA ASN A 194 -3.48 -9.15 -7.28
C ASN A 194 -3.90 -7.68 -7.46
N PHE A 195 -5.14 -7.36 -7.06
CA PHE A 195 -5.72 -6.01 -7.17
C PHE A 195 -5.84 -5.29 -5.81
N GLY A 196 -5.03 -5.68 -4.82
CA GLY A 196 -5.03 -5.11 -3.47
C GLY A 196 -5.60 -6.04 -2.41
N GLY A 197 -5.67 -5.54 -1.17
CA GLY A 197 -5.97 -6.35 0.01
C GLY A 197 -7.45 -6.66 0.25
N VAL A 198 -8.37 -5.86 -0.29
CA VAL A 198 -9.83 -6.06 -0.11
C VAL A 198 -10.43 -6.92 -1.22
N GLY A 199 -9.86 -6.86 -2.43
CA GLY A 199 -10.37 -7.54 -3.61
C GLY A 199 -11.43 -6.75 -4.36
N ASN A 200 -11.55 -7.04 -5.67
CA ASN A 200 -12.58 -6.51 -6.56
C ASN A 200 -13.23 -7.68 -7.29
N PHE A 201 -14.38 -8.14 -6.78
CA PHE A 201 -15.04 -9.36 -7.26
C PHE A 201 -15.32 -9.34 -8.77
N THR A 202 -15.89 -8.25 -9.27
CA THR A 202 -16.22 -8.10 -10.71
C THR A 202 -14.99 -8.12 -11.59
N LEU A 203 -13.91 -7.43 -11.18
CA LEU A 203 -12.64 -7.46 -11.92
C LEU A 203 -12.01 -8.86 -11.88
N LEU A 204 -12.06 -9.56 -10.75
CA LEU A 204 -11.54 -10.91 -10.62
C LEU A 204 -12.30 -11.92 -11.49
N GLN A 205 -13.63 -11.80 -11.60
CA GLN A 205 -14.42 -12.64 -12.52
C GLN A 205 -13.97 -12.45 -13.97
N LYS A 206 -13.81 -11.19 -14.39
CA LYS A 206 -13.33 -10.83 -15.74
C LYS A 206 -11.95 -11.43 -16.02
N VAL A 207 -11.05 -11.33 -15.06
CA VAL A 207 -9.70 -11.90 -15.17
C VAL A 207 -9.74 -13.42 -15.25
N ILE A 208 -10.51 -14.08 -14.38
CA ILE A 208 -10.67 -15.55 -14.39
C ILE A 208 -11.20 -16.05 -15.73
N SER A 209 -12.22 -15.38 -16.29
CA SER A 209 -12.76 -15.68 -17.63
C SER A 209 -11.66 -15.72 -18.70
N VAL A 210 -10.75 -14.74 -18.67
CA VAL A 210 -9.67 -14.63 -19.66
C VAL A 210 -8.56 -15.65 -19.41
N ILE A 211 -8.06 -15.78 -18.18
CA ILE A 211 -6.93 -16.70 -17.90
C ILE A 211 -7.32 -18.17 -18.10
N ASN A 212 -8.61 -18.52 -17.95
CA ASN A 212 -9.13 -19.84 -18.30
C ASN A 212 -9.03 -20.18 -19.80
N ARG A 213 -8.91 -19.15 -20.66
CA ARG A 213 -8.80 -19.27 -22.12
C ARG A 213 -7.35 -19.15 -22.62
N VAL A 214 -6.42 -18.73 -21.76
CA VAL A 214 -5.01 -18.48 -22.11
C VAL A 214 -4.12 -19.49 -21.36
N ASP A 215 -4.00 -20.70 -21.89
CA ASP A 215 -3.20 -21.78 -21.28
C ASP A 215 -1.67 -21.62 -21.56
N LYS A 216 -1.20 -20.38 -21.71
CA LYS A 216 0.20 -20.05 -22.00
C LYS A 216 1.05 -19.91 -20.73
N TYR A 217 0.43 -19.65 -19.57
CA TYR A 217 1.12 -19.30 -18.33
C TYR A 217 0.60 -20.10 -17.14
N ASP A 218 1.41 -20.15 -16.08
CA ASP A 218 0.95 -20.50 -14.74
C ASP A 218 0.46 -19.24 -14.05
N TYR A 219 -0.68 -19.28 -13.38
CA TYR A 219 -1.29 -18.13 -12.73
C TYR A 219 -1.36 -18.33 -11.23
N ILE A 220 -0.95 -17.30 -10.47
CA ILE A 220 -1.18 -17.21 -9.03
C ILE A 220 -2.12 -16.03 -8.80
N LEU A 221 -3.38 -16.31 -8.47
CA LEU A 221 -4.41 -15.31 -8.24
C LEU A 221 -4.64 -15.11 -6.74
N ILE A 222 -4.37 -13.90 -6.25
CA ILE A 222 -4.64 -13.50 -4.87
C ILE A 222 -5.83 -12.55 -4.85
N THR A 223 -6.95 -13.01 -4.32
CA THR A 223 -8.23 -12.29 -4.42
C THR A 223 -8.34 -11.10 -3.47
N GLY A 224 -7.60 -11.09 -2.37
CA GLY A 224 -7.86 -10.20 -1.23
C GLY A 224 -9.01 -10.72 -0.37
N MET A 225 -9.36 -9.95 0.67
CA MET A 225 -10.38 -10.26 1.69
C MET A 225 -11.82 -10.17 1.16
N LEU A 226 -12.13 -10.92 0.09
CA LEU A 226 -13.49 -11.10 -0.40
C LEU A 226 -14.38 -11.79 0.65
N GLU A 227 -15.69 -11.64 0.49
CA GLU A 227 -16.66 -12.41 1.25
C GLU A 227 -16.52 -13.91 0.94
N LYS A 228 -16.86 -14.77 1.90
CA LYS A 228 -16.61 -16.21 1.82
C LYS A 228 -17.26 -16.84 0.59
N GLU A 229 -18.51 -16.48 0.34
CA GLU A 229 -19.32 -16.98 -0.78
C GLU A 229 -18.73 -16.54 -2.12
N GLN A 230 -18.24 -15.29 -2.19
CA GLN A 230 -17.57 -14.76 -3.38
C GLN A 230 -16.26 -15.50 -3.67
N PHE A 231 -15.43 -15.72 -2.64
CA PHE A 231 -14.19 -16.48 -2.79
C PHE A 231 -14.45 -17.92 -3.28
N GLN A 232 -15.39 -18.63 -2.63
CA GLN A 232 -15.76 -19.99 -3.00
C GLN A 232 -16.31 -20.09 -4.43
N TYR A 233 -17.08 -19.07 -4.86
CA TYR A 233 -17.53 -18.97 -6.24
C TYR A 233 -16.35 -18.80 -7.21
N LEU A 234 -15.40 -17.91 -6.95
CA LEU A 234 -14.23 -17.75 -7.84
C LEU A 234 -13.35 -19.00 -7.87
N GLU A 235 -13.23 -19.70 -6.74
CA GLU A 235 -12.48 -20.96 -6.65
C GLU A 235 -13.12 -22.06 -7.50
N SER A 236 -14.45 -22.16 -7.52
CA SER A 236 -15.15 -23.16 -8.33
C SER A 236 -14.99 -22.96 -9.85
N LEU A 237 -14.68 -21.73 -10.30
CA LEU A 237 -14.46 -21.43 -11.73
C LEU A 237 -13.12 -21.94 -12.28
N VAL A 238 -12.22 -22.42 -11.42
CA VAL A 238 -10.85 -22.82 -11.79
C VAL A 238 -10.47 -24.22 -11.31
N THR A 239 -11.41 -25.02 -10.79
CA THR A 239 -11.13 -26.35 -10.20
C THR A 239 -10.47 -27.32 -11.17
N ASP A 240 -10.82 -27.24 -12.45
CA ASP A 240 -10.32 -28.14 -13.49
C ASP A 240 -9.04 -27.63 -14.16
N LYS A 241 -8.45 -26.53 -13.67
CA LYS A 241 -7.28 -25.86 -14.26
C LYS A 241 -6.06 -26.00 -13.37
N SER A 242 -5.17 -26.93 -13.74
CA SER A 242 -3.93 -27.19 -12.99
C SER A 242 -2.91 -26.03 -13.03
N ASN A 243 -3.00 -25.16 -14.03
CA ASN A 243 -2.13 -23.99 -14.19
C ASN A 243 -2.63 -22.75 -13.43
N ILE A 244 -3.76 -22.80 -12.71
CA ILE A 244 -4.29 -21.67 -11.96
C ILE A 244 -4.34 -22.01 -10.47
N LYS A 245 -3.58 -21.27 -9.67
CA LYS A 245 -3.63 -21.33 -8.20
C LYS A 245 -4.34 -20.10 -7.66
N ILE A 246 -5.49 -20.29 -7.01
CA ILE A 246 -6.23 -19.23 -6.34
C ILE A 246 -6.00 -19.27 -4.83
N MET A 247 -5.89 -18.10 -4.20
CA MET A 247 -5.84 -17.96 -2.75
C MET A 247 -6.42 -16.63 -2.30
N GLN A 248 -6.97 -16.58 -1.08
CA GLN A 248 -7.62 -15.37 -0.59
C GLN A 248 -6.61 -14.30 -0.16
N SER A 249 -5.59 -14.71 0.57
CA SER A 249 -4.52 -13.83 1.06
C SER A 249 -3.20 -14.60 1.16
N SER A 250 -2.09 -13.86 1.25
CA SER A 250 -0.75 -14.44 1.45
C SER A 250 0.07 -13.54 2.37
N SER A 251 0.75 -14.16 3.33
CA SER A 251 1.80 -13.50 4.11
C SER A 251 3.13 -13.39 3.36
N ASN A 252 3.31 -14.17 2.30
CA ASN A 252 4.60 -14.37 1.61
C ASN A 252 4.61 -13.67 0.25
N MET A 253 4.11 -12.43 0.18
CA MET A 253 4.02 -11.69 -1.10
C MET A 253 5.36 -11.53 -1.79
N ALA A 254 6.43 -11.27 -1.03
CA ALA A 254 7.77 -11.10 -1.58
C ALA A 254 8.28 -12.38 -2.26
N GLU A 255 8.02 -13.55 -1.68
CA GLU A 255 8.36 -14.85 -2.25
C GLU A 255 7.57 -15.14 -3.54
N LEU A 256 6.26 -14.90 -3.51
CA LEU A 256 5.39 -15.10 -4.66
C LEU A 256 5.82 -14.20 -5.83
N MET A 257 6.09 -12.92 -5.57
CA MET A 257 6.62 -11.98 -6.56
C MET A 257 7.99 -12.41 -7.07
N ASN A 258 8.89 -12.87 -6.19
CA ASN A 258 10.21 -13.35 -6.56
C ASN A 258 10.16 -14.59 -7.47
N SER A 259 9.18 -15.47 -7.27
CA SER A 259 8.98 -16.66 -8.12
C SER A 259 8.24 -16.39 -9.43
N SER A 260 7.76 -15.16 -9.64
CA SER A 260 6.95 -14.76 -10.79
C SER A 260 7.77 -14.00 -11.83
N SER A 261 7.38 -14.15 -13.10
CA SER A 261 8.03 -13.46 -14.23
C SER A 261 7.32 -12.18 -14.62
N PHE A 262 6.02 -12.11 -14.33
CA PHE A 262 5.20 -10.94 -14.62
C PHE A 262 4.11 -10.78 -13.56
N ALA A 263 3.56 -9.57 -13.43
CA ALA A 263 2.43 -9.31 -12.54
C ALA A 263 1.30 -8.56 -13.25
N ILE A 264 0.07 -8.81 -12.82
CA ILE A 264 -1.11 -8.02 -13.16
C ILE A 264 -1.72 -7.51 -11.87
N GLY A 265 -1.99 -6.20 -11.77
CA GLY A 265 -2.57 -5.71 -10.52
C GLY A 265 -3.00 -4.25 -10.53
N ALA A 266 -3.43 -3.77 -9.36
CA ALA A 266 -3.80 -2.38 -9.18
C ALA A 266 -2.56 -1.46 -9.13
N CYS A 267 -2.75 -0.17 -9.47
CA CYS A 267 -1.73 0.87 -9.32
C CYS A 267 -1.73 1.50 -7.91
N GLY A 268 -1.66 0.64 -6.88
CA GLY A 268 -1.58 1.05 -5.46
C GLY A 268 -0.18 0.87 -4.86
N SER A 269 -0.09 0.70 -3.54
CA SER A 269 1.20 0.56 -2.83
C SER A 269 2.04 -0.66 -3.28
N THR A 270 1.41 -1.70 -3.85
CA THR A 270 2.10 -2.90 -4.34
C THR A 270 2.92 -2.66 -5.61
N VAL A 271 2.84 -1.47 -6.22
CA VAL A 271 3.76 -1.06 -7.30
C VAL A 271 5.21 -1.07 -6.80
N TRP A 272 5.42 -0.52 -5.61
CA TRP A 272 6.76 -0.37 -5.04
C TRP A 272 7.39 -1.70 -4.64
N GLU A 273 6.58 -2.65 -4.17
CA GLU A 273 6.98 -4.04 -3.93
C GLU A 273 7.48 -4.72 -5.21
N ARG A 274 6.75 -4.55 -6.31
CA ARG A 274 7.12 -5.09 -7.63
C ARG A 274 8.40 -4.45 -8.15
N PHE A 275 8.51 -3.12 -8.05
CA PHE A 275 9.67 -2.37 -8.51
C PHE A 275 10.94 -2.75 -7.75
N CYS A 276 10.84 -2.91 -6.42
CA CYS A 276 11.93 -3.36 -5.57
C CYS A 276 12.53 -4.68 -6.07
N LEU A 277 11.67 -5.62 -6.46
CA LEU A 277 12.12 -6.91 -6.98
C LEU A 277 12.47 -6.84 -8.47
N GLY A 278 12.10 -5.80 -9.22
CA GLY A 278 12.24 -5.80 -10.68
C GLY A 278 11.19 -6.64 -11.40
N LEU A 279 9.99 -6.78 -10.82
CA LEU A 279 8.88 -7.52 -11.40
C LEU A 279 8.10 -6.59 -12.33
N ASN A 280 8.27 -6.78 -13.64
CA ASN A 280 7.45 -6.09 -14.64
C ASN A 280 5.97 -6.36 -14.41
N ALA A 281 5.13 -5.35 -14.64
CA ALA A 281 3.71 -5.46 -14.37
C ALA A 281 2.84 -4.71 -15.38
N ALA A 282 1.66 -5.28 -15.61
CA ALA A 282 0.52 -4.58 -16.19
C ALA A 282 -0.38 -4.08 -15.07
N LEU A 283 -0.67 -2.78 -15.07
CA LEU A 283 -1.41 -2.12 -14.01
C LEU A 283 -2.76 -1.60 -14.49
N VAL A 284 -3.76 -1.70 -13.62
CA VAL A 284 -5.11 -1.16 -13.81
C VAL A 284 -5.43 -0.16 -12.70
N GLN A 285 -6.12 0.91 -13.03
CA GLN A 285 -6.68 1.85 -12.06
C GLN A 285 -7.92 1.21 -11.44
N VAL A 286 -7.92 1.03 -10.12
CA VAL A 286 -9.09 0.51 -9.37
C VAL A 286 -9.75 1.56 -8.47
N ALA A 287 -9.11 2.73 -8.35
CA ALA A 287 -9.60 3.88 -7.58
C ALA A 287 -9.10 5.18 -8.22
N ASP A 288 -9.86 6.26 -8.08
CA ASP A 288 -9.61 7.54 -8.75
C ASP A 288 -8.23 8.14 -8.40
N ASN A 289 -7.80 7.99 -7.15
CA ASN A 289 -6.50 8.46 -6.67
C ASN A 289 -5.29 7.77 -7.34
N GLN A 290 -5.49 6.68 -8.08
CA GLN A 290 -4.42 5.96 -8.79
C GLN A 290 -4.18 6.48 -10.22
N ARG A 291 -5.11 7.27 -10.77
CA ARG A 291 -5.10 7.69 -12.18
C ARG A 291 -3.81 8.40 -12.59
N ILE A 292 -3.38 9.39 -11.80
CA ILE A 292 -2.20 10.22 -12.10
C ILE A 292 -0.94 9.36 -12.08
N LEU A 293 -0.80 8.51 -11.05
CA LEU A 293 0.37 7.64 -10.93
C LEU A 293 0.44 6.63 -12.07
N LEU A 294 -0.69 6.00 -12.40
CA LEU A 294 -0.77 5.02 -13.49
C LEU A 294 -0.35 5.64 -14.83
N GLY A 295 -0.87 6.83 -15.14
CA GLY A 295 -0.52 7.55 -16.37
C GLY A 295 0.98 7.87 -16.42
N TYR A 296 1.52 8.43 -15.33
CA TYR A 296 2.92 8.83 -15.29
C TYR A 296 3.89 7.64 -15.36
N LEU A 297 3.61 6.55 -14.65
CA LEU A 297 4.44 5.33 -14.75
C LEU A 297 4.42 4.72 -16.16
N ALA A 298 3.31 4.84 -16.89
CA ALA A 298 3.21 4.39 -18.26
C ALA A 298 4.01 5.27 -19.23
N GLU A 299 3.94 6.59 -19.06
CA GLU A 299 4.70 7.58 -19.84
C GLU A 299 6.22 7.38 -19.68
N GLU A 300 6.66 7.01 -18.47
CA GLU A 300 8.06 6.70 -18.15
C GLU A 300 8.50 5.27 -18.59
N ASP A 301 7.61 4.52 -19.25
CA ASP A 301 7.83 3.14 -19.71
C ASP A 301 8.21 2.17 -18.56
N LEU A 302 7.61 2.37 -17.37
CA LEU A 302 7.88 1.57 -16.17
C LEU A 302 6.86 0.45 -15.95
N ILE A 303 5.70 0.51 -16.61
CA ILE A 303 4.60 -0.46 -16.52
C ILE A 303 3.85 -0.56 -17.84
N ASP A 304 3.07 -1.64 -18.00
CA ASP A 304 2.03 -1.70 -19.05
C ASP A 304 0.71 -1.17 -18.48
N ASN A 305 0.08 -0.23 -19.18
CA ASN A 305 -1.15 0.41 -18.70
C ASN A 305 -2.40 -0.28 -19.26
N LEU A 306 -3.19 -0.91 -18.39
CA LEU A 306 -4.47 -1.55 -18.73
C LEU A 306 -5.67 -0.59 -18.67
N GLY A 307 -5.47 0.65 -18.21
CA GLY A 307 -6.50 1.68 -18.09
C GLY A 307 -7.34 1.56 -16.82
N ASP A 308 -8.58 2.04 -16.89
CA ASP A 308 -9.56 1.95 -15.82
C ASP A 308 -10.18 0.54 -15.75
N CYS A 309 -10.41 0.02 -14.54
CA CYS A 309 -11.00 -1.30 -14.37
C CYS A 309 -12.43 -1.43 -14.92
N ASN A 310 -13.16 -0.31 -15.00
CA ASN A 310 -14.51 -0.25 -15.57
C ASN A 310 -14.47 -0.37 -17.10
N ASP A 311 -13.41 0.13 -17.73
CA ASP A 311 -13.21 0.13 -19.19
C ASP A 311 -12.40 -1.06 -19.71
N LEU A 312 -11.71 -1.78 -18.82
CA LEU A 312 -10.94 -2.97 -19.18
C LEU A 312 -11.89 -4.08 -19.61
N THR A 313 -11.89 -4.50 -20.88
CA THR A 313 -12.71 -5.61 -21.37
C THR A 313 -11.98 -6.95 -21.32
N GLU A 314 -12.71 -8.06 -21.36
CA GLU A 314 -12.11 -9.40 -21.49
C GLU A 314 -11.26 -9.52 -22.76
N ASP A 315 -11.73 -8.96 -23.89
CA ASP A 315 -11.00 -9.00 -25.15
C ASP A 315 -9.67 -8.24 -25.09
N ARG A 316 -9.66 -7.05 -24.46
CA ARG A 316 -8.42 -6.28 -24.29
C ARG A 316 -7.41 -7.03 -23.41
N LEU A 317 -7.87 -7.65 -22.33
CA LEU A 317 -7.01 -8.45 -21.47
C LEU A 317 -6.52 -9.72 -22.17
N PHE A 318 -7.38 -10.38 -22.96
CA PHE A 318 -7.03 -11.56 -23.74
C PHE A 318 -5.97 -11.23 -24.80
N GLU A 319 -6.16 -10.13 -25.54
CA GLU A 319 -5.20 -9.65 -26.54
C GLU A 319 -3.84 -9.34 -25.89
N PHE A 320 -3.86 -8.63 -24.76
CA PHE A 320 -2.66 -8.32 -23.99
C PHE A 320 -1.92 -9.60 -23.59
N LEU A 321 -2.59 -10.55 -22.92
CA LEU A 321 -1.97 -11.80 -22.45
C LEU A 321 -1.46 -12.68 -23.60
N SER A 322 -2.17 -12.69 -24.73
CA SER A 322 -1.79 -13.45 -25.93
C SER A 322 -0.48 -12.93 -26.53
N LYS A 323 -0.30 -11.60 -26.57
CA LYS A 323 0.89 -10.93 -27.12
C LYS A 323 2.03 -10.77 -26.11
N LEU A 324 1.76 -10.90 -24.81
CA LEU A 324 2.76 -10.73 -23.76
C LEU A 324 3.95 -11.67 -23.98
N ASP A 325 5.15 -11.10 -23.97
CA ASP A 325 6.42 -11.84 -23.99
C ASP A 325 7.36 -11.20 -22.97
N PHE A 326 7.39 -11.75 -21.76
CA PHE A 326 8.25 -11.26 -20.68
C PHE A 326 9.75 -11.48 -20.95
N THR A 327 10.13 -12.16 -22.04
CA THR A 327 11.53 -12.33 -22.45
C THR A 327 12.04 -11.21 -23.38
N SER A 328 11.17 -10.25 -23.73
CA SER A 328 11.53 -9.15 -24.61
C SER A 328 12.69 -8.29 -24.06
N VAL A 329 13.44 -7.65 -24.95
CA VAL A 329 14.51 -6.71 -24.58
C VAL A 329 13.96 -5.54 -23.77
N SER A 330 12.77 -5.05 -24.12
CA SER A 330 12.10 -3.95 -23.42
C SER A 330 11.85 -4.28 -21.94
N TYR A 331 11.32 -5.46 -21.62
CA TYR A 331 11.11 -5.85 -20.21
C TYR A 331 12.40 -6.06 -19.43
N ARG A 332 13.49 -6.50 -20.08
CA ARG A 332 14.80 -6.56 -19.44
C ARG A 332 15.33 -5.17 -19.08
N GLN A 333 15.16 -4.19 -19.97
CA GLN A 333 15.56 -2.80 -19.72
C GLN A 333 14.69 -2.14 -18.65
N ARG A 334 13.36 -2.33 -18.74
CA ARG A 334 12.39 -1.84 -17.75
C ARG A 334 12.70 -2.37 -16.35
N ARG A 335 13.06 -3.66 -16.22
CA ARG A 335 13.50 -4.27 -14.95
C ARG A 335 14.62 -3.45 -14.29
N ILE A 336 15.62 -3.03 -15.05
CA ILE A 336 16.75 -2.24 -14.51
C ILE A 336 16.23 -0.91 -13.97
N LYS A 337 15.46 -0.17 -14.78
CA LYS A 337 14.90 1.14 -14.39
C LYS A 337 14.06 1.07 -13.11
N ILE A 338 13.15 0.12 -13.01
CA ILE A 338 12.26 0.03 -11.83
C ILE A 338 13.02 -0.37 -10.56
N MET A 339 14.08 -1.19 -10.69
CA MET A 339 14.94 -1.55 -9.56
C MET A 339 15.86 -0.42 -9.12
N GLU A 340 16.23 0.50 -10.02
CA GLU A 340 16.97 1.72 -9.67
C GLU A 340 16.12 2.68 -8.84
N LEU A 341 14.81 2.74 -9.09
CA LEU A 341 13.89 3.59 -8.34
C LEU A 341 13.66 3.11 -6.90
N VAL A 342 13.49 1.80 -6.70
CA VAL A 342 13.11 1.24 -5.38
C VAL A 342 14.16 0.25 -4.92
N ASP A 343 14.82 0.58 -3.82
CA ASP A 343 15.91 -0.23 -3.31
C ASP A 343 15.57 -1.17 -2.15
N GLY A 344 14.38 -1.01 -1.58
CA GLY A 344 13.90 -1.78 -0.43
C GLY A 344 14.44 -1.29 0.92
N LEU A 345 15.10 -0.13 0.98
CA LEU A 345 15.68 0.44 2.21
C LEU A 345 14.92 1.66 2.73
N GLY A 346 13.82 2.05 2.08
CA GLY A 346 13.08 3.26 2.45
C GLY A 346 12.57 3.29 3.88
N VAL A 347 12.07 2.17 4.40
CA VAL A 347 11.68 2.07 5.82
C VAL A 347 12.85 2.32 6.79
N VAL A 348 14.08 1.90 6.42
CA VAL A 348 15.27 2.14 7.25
C VAL A 348 15.58 3.63 7.28
N ARG A 349 15.64 4.28 6.11
CA ARG A 349 15.87 5.74 6.00
C ARG A 349 14.82 6.54 6.77
N THR A 350 13.54 6.16 6.61
CA THR A 350 12.44 6.80 7.31
C THR A 350 12.60 6.63 8.82
N CYS A 351 12.84 5.42 9.32
CA CYS A 351 13.08 5.20 10.74
C CYS A 351 14.25 6.04 11.26
N GLU A 352 15.38 6.09 10.57
CA GLU A 352 16.54 6.89 10.99
C GLU A 352 16.18 8.37 11.15
N LYS A 353 15.44 8.96 10.20
CA LYS A 353 14.96 10.34 10.31
C LYS A 353 13.98 10.56 11.47
N ILE A 354 13.11 9.59 11.75
CA ILE A 354 12.23 9.66 12.93
C ILE A 354 13.04 9.64 14.22
N LEU A 355 14.08 8.79 14.30
CA LEU A 355 14.92 8.68 15.49
C LEU A 355 15.82 9.89 15.68
N GLU A 356 16.23 10.58 14.61
CA GLU A 356 16.95 11.86 14.71
C GLU A 356 16.13 12.94 15.44
N LEU A 357 14.79 12.94 15.31
CA LEU A 357 13.92 13.87 16.04
C LEU A 357 13.96 13.70 17.56
N SER A 358 14.45 12.54 18.05
CA SER A 358 14.52 12.22 19.48
C SER A 358 15.83 12.65 20.14
N ASN A 359 16.83 13.06 19.35
CA ASN A 359 18.13 13.52 19.82
C ASN A 359 18.21 15.05 19.97
N VAL A 360 17.10 15.76 19.74
CA VAL A 360 16.93 17.21 19.87
C VAL A 360 15.88 17.48 20.93
#